data_AF-A0A5C5YCY2-F1
#
_entry.id   AF-A0A5C5YCY2-F1
#
_cell.length_a   1.000
_cell.length_b   1.000
_cell.length_c   1.000
_cell.angle_alpha   90.00
_cell.angle_beta   90.00
_cell.angle_gamma   90.00
#
_symmetry.space_group_name_H-M   'P 1'
#
loop_
_entity.id
_entity.type
_entity.pdbx_description
1 polymer ?
#
loop_
_entity_poly.entity_id
_entity_poly.type
_entity_poly.pdbx_seq_one_letter_code
_entity_poly.pdbx_strand_id
1 'polypeptide(L)'
;MSDTTAVSDSLSSSPLIGAETGFGVEEQPTPIRASGFFALLAGLASVFCLLGTPLLVLPVIAILLGLIALRPSDRGRPIGTLPAKIGMVLAVGFGVCGFLMPWLATQTVGTESAYFAKEYLRLMARGDREMVMEMRKDHINRVSPGTPLVTHYEQLEAEVRAMEDAQGMSPMENYKEDDCVAALEDIGGDIELFQVGSARMYTHFGEQCVETNWNNHTDPFTNDIIVTMAFKIDAETGDRQWYVKRCTWDQEQPVAESIY
;
A
#
# COMPACT_ATOMS: atom_id res chain seq x y z
N MET A 1 14.02 -62.32 66.16
CA MET A 1 12.88 -62.55 67.08
C MET A 1 12.33 -61.19 67.44
N SER A 2 11.11 -60.91 66.94
CA SER A 2 10.04 -60.01 67.45
C SER A 2 10.38 -58.57 67.83
N ASP A 3 9.59 -57.53 67.59
CA ASP A 3 8.31 -57.24 66.90
C ASP A 3 8.22 -55.68 66.98
N THR A 4 7.99 -54.93 65.90
CA THR A 4 6.68 -54.50 65.36
C THR A 4 5.98 -53.38 66.16
N THR A 5 6.00 -52.15 65.60
CA THR A 5 4.93 -51.10 65.57
C THR A 5 4.40 -50.52 66.91
N ALA A 6 3.71 -49.37 67.02
CA ALA A 6 3.43 -48.15 66.27
C ALA A 6 2.56 -47.28 67.21
N VAL A 7 2.58 -45.96 67.01
CA VAL A 7 1.44 -45.01 67.10
C VAL A 7 0.60 -44.95 68.40
N SER A 8 0.61 -43.78 69.05
CA SER A 8 -0.53 -42.86 69.33
C SER A 8 -0.23 -42.03 70.59
N ASP A 9 0.05 -40.72 70.46
CA ASP A 9 -0.93 -39.63 70.40
C ASP A 9 -1.97 -39.68 71.51
N SER A 10 -1.89 -38.75 72.49
CA SER A 10 -2.99 -37.83 72.81
C SER A 10 -2.76 -37.00 74.09
N LEU A 11 -2.92 -35.69 73.91
CA LEU A 11 -3.62 -34.75 74.80
C LEU A 11 -2.94 -34.29 76.10
N SER A 12 -2.13 -33.24 75.94
CA SER A 12 -2.13 -32.10 76.87
C SER A 12 -2.14 -30.82 76.05
N SER A 13 -3.28 -30.60 75.38
CA SER A 13 -3.63 -29.34 74.71
C SER A 13 -3.80 -28.25 75.76
N SER A 14 -2.74 -27.49 76.01
CA SER A 14 -2.91 -26.18 76.61
C SER A 14 -3.66 -25.31 75.58
N PRO A 15 -4.83 -24.74 75.91
CA PRO A 15 -5.45 -23.78 75.03
C PRO A 15 -4.55 -22.54 75.02
N LEU A 16 -3.70 -22.42 73.99
CA LEU A 16 -3.24 -21.12 73.58
C LEU A 16 -4.49 -20.37 73.14
N ILE A 17 -5.00 -19.54 74.04
CA ILE A 17 -5.83 -18.39 73.70
C ILE A 17 -4.89 -17.45 72.93
N GLY A 18 -4.64 -17.79 71.67
CA GLY A 18 -4.11 -16.89 70.68
C GLY A 18 -5.21 -15.89 70.42
N ALA A 19 -4.98 -14.65 70.82
CA ALA A 19 -5.82 -13.52 70.46
C ALA A 19 -5.83 -13.37 68.93
N GLU A 20 -6.68 -14.14 68.28
CA GLU A 20 -7.26 -13.84 66.97
C GLU A 20 -8.23 -12.66 67.12
N THR A 21 -7.75 -11.56 67.70
CA THR A 21 -8.41 -10.27 67.53
C THR A 21 -8.22 -9.92 66.06
N GLY A 22 -9.27 -10.18 65.29
CA GLY A 22 -9.40 -9.80 63.91
C GLY A 22 -9.14 -8.31 63.73
N PHE A 23 -7.93 -7.99 63.31
CA PHE A 23 -7.81 -7.01 62.25
C PHE A 23 -8.15 -7.79 60.99
N GLY A 24 -9.41 -7.74 60.58
CA GLY A 24 -9.67 -7.84 59.15
C GLY A 24 -8.70 -6.85 58.53
N VAL A 25 -7.71 -7.33 57.78
CA VAL A 25 -7.02 -6.49 56.83
C VAL A 25 -8.17 -5.91 56.03
N GLU A 26 -8.52 -4.66 56.28
CA GLU A 26 -9.49 -3.97 55.44
C GLU A 26 -8.91 -4.12 54.04
N GLU A 27 -9.47 -5.04 53.25
CA GLU A 27 -9.13 -5.23 51.86
C GLU A 27 -9.45 -3.90 51.21
N GLN A 28 -8.45 -3.02 51.19
CA GLN A 28 -8.59 -1.69 50.64
C GLN A 28 -9.04 -1.92 49.20
N PRO A 29 -10.25 -1.48 48.83
CA PRO A 29 -10.84 -1.86 47.55
C PRO A 29 -9.87 -1.44 46.45
N THR A 30 -9.36 -2.43 45.71
CA THR A 30 -8.40 -2.15 44.65
C THR A 30 -9.06 -1.21 43.64
N PRO A 31 -8.41 -0.10 43.26
CA PRO A 31 -9.03 0.87 42.37
C PRO A 31 -9.25 0.24 40.99
N ILE A 32 -10.52 0.15 40.58
CA ILE A 32 -10.92 -0.33 39.24
C ILE A 32 -10.70 0.80 38.24
N ARG A 33 -9.91 0.54 37.18
CA ARG A 33 -9.68 1.49 36.10
C ARG A 33 -10.45 1.06 34.86
N ALA A 34 -11.67 1.60 34.71
CA ALA A 34 -12.51 1.34 33.54
C ALA A 34 -11.81 1.70 32.21
N SER A 35 -10.92 2.71 32.22
CA SER A 35 -10.09 3.09 31.07
C SER A 35 -9.27 1.94 30.49
N GLY A 36 -8.85 0.96 31.29
CA GLY A 36 -8.10 -0.20 30.78
C GLY A 36 -8.95 -1.15 29.94
N PHE A 37 -10.24 -1.29 30.27
CA PHE A 37 -11.19 -2.06 29.47
C PHE A 37 -11.59 -1.31 28.20
N PHE A 38 -11.76 0.01 28.28
CA PHE A 38 -11.96 0.84 27.08
C PHE A 38 -10.75 0.81 26.14
N ALA A 39 -9.53 0.82 26.68
CA ALA A 39 -8.32 0.66 25.88
C ALA A 39 -8.27 -0.71 25.17
N LEU A 40 -8.73 -1.78 25.83
CA LEU A 40 -8.84 -3.10 25.21
C LEU A 40 -9.86 -3.11 24.06
N LEU A 41 -11.07 -2.57 24.29
CA LEU A 41 -12.11 -2.49 23.26
C LEU A 41 -11.66 -1.63 22.07
N ALA A 42 -11.02 -0.49 22.33
CA ALA A 42 -10.46 0.37 21.29
C ALA A 42 -9.29 -0.33 20.55
N GLY A 43 -8.46 -1.09 21.27
CA GLY A 43 -7.38 -1.89 20.68
C GLY A 43 -7.90 -2.99 19.74
N LEU A 44 -9.01 -3.65 20.11
CA LEU A 44 -9.70 -4.60 19.22
C LEU A 44 -10.33 -3.90 18.02
N ALA A 45 -11.01 -2.77 18.24
CA ALA A 45 -11.59 -1.96 17.17
C ALA A 45 -10.52 -1.36 16.23
N SER A 46 -9.26 -1.30 16.65
CA SER A 46 -8.16 -0.82 15.80
C SER A 46 -7.95 -1.68 14.56
N VAL A 47 -8.48 -2.92 14.49
CA VAL A 47 -8.48 -3.72 13.26
C VAL A 47 -9.10 -2.98 12.07
N PHE A 48 -10.07 -2.09 12.32
CA PHE A 48 -10.70 -1.29 11.26
C PHE A 48 -9.76 -0.29 10.60
N CYS A 49 -8.60 0.03 11.20
CA CYS A 49 -7.62 0.90 10.54
C CYS A 49 -7.01 0.28 9.27
N LEU A 50 -7.17 -1.03 9.06
CA LEU A 50 -6.79 -1.71 7.82
C LEU A 50 -7.70 -1.32 6.63
N LEU A 51 -8.91 -0.81 6.89
CA LEU A 51 -9.84 -0.41 5.83
C LEU A 51 -9.54 0.96 5.24
N GLY A 52 -8.75 1.79 5.93
CA GLY A 52 -8.38 3.10 5.42
C GLY A 52 -7.63 3.98 6.40
N THR A 53 -6.85 4.91 5.84
CA THR A 53 -6.02 5.88 6.56
C THR A 53 -6.78 6.72 7.60
N PRO A 54 -8.02 7.23 7.40
CA PRO A 54 -8.69 8.03 8.42
C PRO A 54 -9.01 7.24 9.71
N LEU A 55 -9.05 5.90 9.64
CA LEU A 55 -9.33 5.04 10.78
C LEU A 55 -8.08 4.77 11.65
N LEU A 56 -6.90 5.30 11.27
CA LEU A 56 -5.70 5.31 12.13
C LEU A 56 -5.89 6.12 13.43
N VAL A 57 -6.97 6.88 13.56
CA VAL A 57 -7.34 7.55 14.81
C VAL A 57 -7.68 6.54 15.92
N LEU A 58 -8.23 5.36 15.59
CA LEU A 58 -8.62 4.34 16.56
C LEU A 58 -7.43 3.78 17.38
N PRO A 59 -6.32 3.34 16.77
CA PRO A 59 -5.16 2.90 17.54
C PRO A 59 -4.54 4.03 18.37
N VAL A 60 -4.57 5.28 17.90
CA VAL A 60 -4.11 6.43 18.70
C VAL A 60 -4.97 6.60 19.96
N ILE A 61 -6.30 6.55 19.85
CA ILE A 61 -7.21 6.62 20.99
C ILE A 61 -6.95 5.46 21.96
N ALA A 62 -6.78 4.24 21.46
CA ALA A 62 -6.50 3.06 22.28
C ALA A 62 -5.19 3.22 23.08
N ILE A 63 -4.14 3.75 22.45
CA ILE A 63 -2.86 4.05 23.11
C ILE A 63 -3.05 5.11 24.20
N LEU A 64 -3.76 6.21 23.92
CA LEU A 64 -4.01 7.28 24.90
C LEU A 64 -4.80 6.75 26.12
N LEU A 65 -5.85 5.96 25.89
CA LEU A 65 -6.62 5.33 26.96
C LEU A 65 -5.77 4.35 27.78
N GLY A 66 -4.91 3.59 27.11
CA GLY A 66 -3.97 2.66 27.74
C GLY A 66 -2.95 3.39 28.63
N LEU A 67 -2.40 4.52 28.17
CA LEU A 67 -1.49 5.36 28.95
C LEU A 67 -2.18 5.93 30.20
N ILE A 68 -3.42 6.40 30.07
CA ILE A 68 -4.22 6.87 31.21
C ILE A 68 -4.48 5.71 32.21
N ALA A 69 -4.78 4.52 31.70
CA ALA A 69 -4.99 3.33 32.53
C ALA A 69 -3.72 2.84 33.24
N LEU A 70 -2.53 3.14 32.70
CA LEU A 70 -1.22 2.78 33.26
C LEU A 70 -0.63 3.81 34.22
N ARG A 71 -1.30 4.95 34.46
CA ARG A 71 -0.84 5.98 35.42
C ARG A 71 -0.45 5.34 36.77
N PRO A 72 0.67 5.71 37.41
CA PRO A 72 1.04 5.13 38.71
C PRO A 72 -0.09 5.26 39.74
N SER A 73 -0.28 4.22 40.57
CA SER A 73 -1.25 4.20 41.68
C SER A 73 -0.50 4.12 42.99
N ASP A 74 -0.83 5.00 43.93
CA ASP A 74 -0.25 4.97 45.29
C ASP A 74 -0.90 3.87 46.16
N ARG A 75 -2.06 3.32 45.73
CA ARG A 75 -2.82 2.29 46.44
C ARG A 75 -2.92 1.01 45.62
N GLY A 76 -2.04 0.05 45.90
CA GLY A 76 -2.07 -1.33 45.38
C GLY A 76 -1.97 -1.46 43.86
N ARG A 77 -2.00 -2.72 43.35
CA ARG A 77 -2.06 -2.98 41.90
C ARG A 77 -3.49 -2.75 41.39
N PRO A 78 -3.74 -1.78 40.50
CA PRO A 78 -5.07 -1.51 39.99
C PRO A 78 -5.56 -2.61 39.04
N ILE A 79 -6.83 -2.96 39.16
CA ILE A 79 -7.52 -3.87 38.23
C ILE A 79 -7.77 -3.10 36.93
N GLY A 80 -7.38 -3.68 35.79
CA GLY A 80 -7.49 -3.06 34.47
C GLY A 80 -6.14 -2.76 33.78
N THR A 81 -5.02 -2.98 34.45
CA THR A 81 -3.68 -2.78 33.86
C THR A 81 -3.33 -3.84 32.81
N LEU A 82 -3.69 -5.10 33.03
CA LEU A 82 -3.51 -6.18 32.06
C LEU A 82 -4.30 -5.94 30.75
N PRO A 83 -5.62 -5.69 30.78
CA PRO A 83 -6.37 -5.41 29.55
C PRO A 83 -5.87 -4.14 28.85
N ALA A 84 -5.41 -3.11 29.59
CA ALA A 84 -4.78 -1.93 29.00
C ALA A 84 -3.52 -2.28 28.19
N LYS A 85 -2.63 -3.12 28.74
CA LYS A 85 -1.42 -3.57 28.03
C LYS A 85 -1.75 -4.34 26.77
N ILE A 86 -2.70 -5.27 26.83
CA ILE A 86 -3.14 -6.06 25.67
C ILE A 86 -3.73 -5.13 24.60
N GLY A 87 -4.62 -4.21 24.99
CA GLY A 87 -5.22 -3.23 24.10
C GLY A 87 -4.18 -2.34 23.40
N MET A 88 -3.18 -1.87 24.14
CA MET A 88 -2.07 -1.08 23.57
C MET A 88 -1.23 -1.89 22.58
N VAL A 89 -0.88 -3.14 22.89
CA VAL A 89 -0.10 -3.99 21.98
C VAL A 89 -0.88 -4.25 20.69
N LEU A 90 -2.17 -4.54 20.79
CA LEU A 90 -3.05 -4.70 19.62
C LEU A 90 -3.14 -3.41 18.79
N ALA A 91 -3.34 -2.27 19.46
CA ALA A 91 -3.41 -0.97 18.80
C ALA A 91 -2.12 -0.62 18.04
N VAL A 92 -0.96 -0.88 18.63
CA VAL A 92 0.33 -0.67 17.97
C VAL A 92 0.49 -1.63 16.78
N GLY A 93 0.19 -2.92 16.95
CA GLY A 93 0.29 -3.91 15.89
C GLY A 93 -0.60 -3.57 14.67
N PHE A 94 -1.88 -3.31 14.92
CA PHE A 94 -2.82 -2.92 13.85
C PHE A 94 -2.49 -1.55 13.28
N GLY A 95 -2.14 -0.56 14.11
CA GLY A 95 -1.78 0.78 13.66
C GLY A 95 -0.55 0.78 12.74
N VAL A 96 0.50 0.04 13.09
CA VAL A 96 1.69 -0.13 12.23
C VAL A 96 1.30 -0.83 10.94
N CYS A 97 0.53 -1.91 10.99
CA CYS A 97 0.10 -2.64 9.80
C CYS A 97 -0.76 -1.77 8.85
N GLY A 98 -1.73 -1.05 9.41
CA GLY A 98 -2.64 -0.17 8.65
C GLY A 98 -1.93 1.03 8.03
N PHE A 99 -0.84 1.51 8.62
CA PHE A 99 0.01 2.52 8.00
C PHE A 99 0.97 1.94 6.95
N LEU A 100 1.59 0.79 7.26
CA LEU A 100 2.65 0.22 6.44
C LEU A 100 2.12 -0.38 5.12
N MET A 101 0.94 -1.00 5.12
CA MET A 101 0.33 -1.56 3.90
C MET A 101 0.18 -0.55 2.75
N PRO A 102 -0.53 0.60 2.91
CA PRO A 102 -0.68 1.57 1.83
C PRO A 102 0.66 2.22 1.45
N TRP A 103 1.56 2.41 2.41
CA TRP A 103 2.89 2.94 2.15
C TRP A 103 3.73 1.98 1.29
N LEU A 104 3.78 0.70 1.62
CA LEU A 104 4.45 -0.33 0.83
C LEU A 104 3.79 -0.49 -0.55
N ALA A 105 2.46 -0.45 -0.63
CA ALA A 105 1.75 -0.50 -1.90
C ALA A 105 2.21 0.65 -2.81
N THR A 106 2.27 1.88 -2.29
CA THR A 106 2.73 3.06 -3.05
C THR A 106 4.18 2.93 -3.49
N GLN A 107 5.08 2.42 -2.62
CA GLN A 107 6.49 2.22 -2.94
C GLN A 107 6.72 1.16 -4.02
N THR A 108 6.06 0.01 -3.89
CA THR A 108 6.18 -1.10 -4.85
C THR A 108 5.59 -0.72 -6.20
N VAL A 109 4.37 -0.18 -6.21
CA VAL A 109 3.69 0.27 -7.43
C VAL A 109 4.49 1.40 -8.09
N GLY A 110 5.03 2.34 -7.31
CA GLY A 110 5.88 3.41 -7.83
C GLY A 110 7.15 2.88 -8.51
N THR A 111 7.86 1.94 -7.88
CA THR A 111 9.09 1.36 -8.43
C THR A 111 8.81 0.55 -9.71
N GLU A 112 7.76 -0.27 -9.71
CA GLU A 112 7.36 -1.05 -10.87
C GLU A 112 6.89 -0.17 -12.03
N SER A 113 6.12 0.88 -11.74
CA SER A 113 5.69 1.85 -12.74
C SER A 113 6.89 2.56 -13.38
N ALA A 114 7.89 2.91 -12.59
CA ALA A 114 9.09 3.57 -13.10
C ALA A 114 9.89 2.63 -14.00
N TYR A 115 10.05 1.36 -13.60
CA TYR A 115 10.69 0.37 -14.45
C TYR A 115 9.94 0.16 -15.77
N PHE A 116 8.61 0.01 -15.70
CA PHE A 116 7.76 -0.17 -16.89
C PHE A 116 7.80 1.05 -17.82
N ALA A 117 7.68 2.27 -17.29
CA ALA A 117 7.78 3.50 -18.06
C ALA A 117 9.14 3.65 -18.73
N LYS A 118 10.23 3.32 -18.02
CA LYS A 118 11.58 3.37 -18.59
C LYS A 118 11.73 2.43 -19.78
N GLU A 119 11.24 1.20 -19.65
CA GLU A 119 11.34 0.23 -20.74
C GLU A 119 10.44 0.61 -21.91
N TYR A 120 9.25 1.14 -21.63
CA TYR A 120 8.36 1.72 -22.64
C TYR A 120 9.05 2.85 -23.45
N LEU A 121 9.70 3.80 -22.75
CA LEU A 121 10.43 4.89 -23.39
C LEU A 121 11.63 4.39 -24.23
N ARG A 122 12.34 3.35 -23.76
CA ARG A 122 13.42 2.72 -24.53
C ARG A 122 12.92 2.03 -25.79
N LEU A 123 11.79 1.34 -25.72
CA LEU A 123 11.17 0.70 -26.89
C LEU A 123 10.76 1.76 -27.92
N MET A 124 10.22 2.90 -27.48
CA MET A 124 9.95 4.04 -28.36
C MET A 124 11.21 4.59 -29.01
N ALA A 125 12.28 4.82 -28.23
CA ALA A 125 13.55 5.31 -28.75
C ALA A 125 14.24 4.36 -29.75
N ARG A 126 14.01 3.05 -29.61
CA ARG A 126 14.49 2.03 -30.56
C ARG A 126 13.65 1.93 -31.83
N GLY A 127 12.44 2.50 -31.82
CA GLY A 127 11.49 2.39 -32.92
C GLY A 127 10.75 1.05 -32.98
N ASP A 128 10.63 0.33 -31.85
CA ASP A 128 9.89 -0.94 -31.75
C ASP A 128 8.36 -0.69 -31.66
N ARG A 129 7.79 -0.08 -32.70
CA ARG A 129 6.43 0.50 -32.72
C ARG A 129 5.35 -0.49 -32.33
N GLU A 130 5.44 -1.72 -32.82
CA GLU A 130 4.44 -2.76 -32.57
C GLU A 130 4.34 -3.11 -31.08
N MET A 131 5.49 -3.20 -30.41
CA MET A 131 5.53 -3.47 -28.97
C MET A 131 4.98 -2.29 -28.17
N VAL A 132 5.36 -1.07 -28.55
CA VAL A 132 4.86 0.15 -27.88
C VAL A 132 3.34 0.26 -28.01
N MET A 133 2.78 -0.04 -29.18
CA MET A 133 1.33 -0.07 -29.38
C MET A 133 0.63 -1.11 -28.50
N GLU A 134 1.19 -2.32 -28.37
CA GLU A 134 0.65 -3.34 -27.45
C GLU A 134 0.67 -2.89 -25.98
N MET A 135 1.71 -2.16 -25.57
CA MET A 135 1.81 -1.61 -24.22
C MET A 135 0.79 -0.50 -23.91
N ARG A 136 0.23 0.17 -24.93
CA ARG A 136 -0.86 1.15 -24.78
C ARG A 136 -2.24 0.49 -24.62
N LYS A 137 -2.41 -0.74 -25.11
CA LYS A 137 -3.66 -1.50 -24.98
C LYS A 137 -3.83 -2.02 -23.55
N ASP A 138 -5.09 -2.07 -23.10
CA ASP A 138 -5.46 -2.85 -21.90
C ASP A 138 -5.05 -4.31 -22.11
N HIS A 139 -4.69 -5.01 -21.03
CA HIS A 139 -4.20 -6.39 -21.05
C HIS A 139 -5.10 -7.29 -21.91
N ILE A 140 -6.42 -7.14 -21.74
CA ILE A 140 -7.42 -8.03 -22.33
C ILE A 140 -7.44 -7.88 -23.87
N ASN A 141 -7.02 -6.71 -24.34
CA ASN A 141 -6.99 -6.37 -25.76
C ASN A 141 -5.61 -6.58 -26.38
N ARG A 142 -4.63 -7.11 -25.63
CA ARG A 142 -3.31 -7.41 -26.15
C ARG A 142 -3.33 -8.67 -27.00
N VAL A 143 -2.45 -8.69 -27.98
CA VAL A 143 -2.20 -9.88 -28.78
C VAL A 143 -1.58 -10.96 -27.87
N SER A 144 -1.98 -12.21 -28.07
CA SER A 144 -1.50 -13.34 -27.28
C SER A 144 0.03 -13.46 -27.33
N PRO A 145 0.68 -13.79 -26.20
CA PRO A 145 2.11 -14.07 -26.17
C PRO A 145 2.50 -15.15 -27.19
N GLY A 146 3.49 -14.87 -28.03
CA GLY A 146 4.00 -15.79 -29.05
C GLY A 146 3.52 -15.51 -30.48
N THR A 147 2.55 -14.61 -30.67
CA THR A 147 2.21 -14.14 -32.01
C THR A 147 3.26 -13.13 -32.50
N PRO A 148 3.83 -13.28 -33.70
CA PRO A 148 4.75 -12.31 -34.27
C PRO A 148 4.04 -10.98 -34.55
N LEU A 149 4.30 -9.97 -33.72
CA LEU A 149 3.60 -8.68 -33.73
C LEU A 149 3.69 -7.97 -35.08
N VAL A 150 4.87 -7.98 -35.71
CA VAL A 150 5.09 -7.36 -37.03
C VAL A 150 4.08 -7.91 -38.05
N THR A 151 4.00 -9.23 -38.18
CA THR A 151 3.07 -9.85 -39.15
C THR A 151 1.60 -9.57 -38.82
N HIS A 152 1.26 -9.46 -37.53
CA HIS A 152 -0.11 -9.16 -37.10
C HIS A 152 -0.51 -7.74 -37.50
N TYR A 153 0.36 -6.76 -37.27
CA TYR A 153 0.10 -5.37 -37.62
C TYR A 153 0.16 -5.13 -39.13
N GLU A 154 1.03 -5.81 -39.88
CA GLU A 154 1.06 -5.76 -41.34
C GLU A 154 -0.25 -6.27 -41.97
N GLN A 155 -0.80 -7.37 -41.43
CA GLN A 155 -2.09 -7.92 -41.86
C GLN A 155 -3.23 -6.96 -41.55
N LEU A 156 -3.24 -6.39 -40.35
CA LEU A 156 -4.24 -5.40 -39.95
C LEU A 156 -4.21 -4.16 -40.84
N GLU A 157 -3.02 -3.65 -41.18
CA GLU A 157 -2.86 -2.55 -42.13
C GLU A 157 -3.38 -2.91 -43.53
N ALA A 158 -3.07 -4.11 -44.01
CA ALA A 158 -3.55 -4.58 -45.32
C ALA A 158 -5.07 -4.69 -45.36
N GLU A 159 -5.69 -5.18 -44.28
CA GLU A 159 -7.15 -5.26 -44.14
C GLU A 159 -7.80 -3.88 -44.10
N VAL A 160 -7.25 -2.94 -43.32
CA VAL A 160 -7.73 -1.55 -43.25
C VAL A 160 -7.63 -0.86 -44.61
N ARG A 161 -6.52 -1.04 -45.33
CA ARG A 161 -6.35 -0.49 -46.69
C ARG A 161 -7.29 -1.13 -47.72
N ALA A 162 -7.60 -2.42 -47.57
CA ALA A 162 -8.51 -3.13 -48.46
C ALA A 162 -9.99 -2.75 -48.23
N MET A 163 -10.35 -2.27 -47.04
CA MET A 163 -11.62 -1.63 -46.79
C MET A 163 -11.59 -0.19 -47.36
N GLU A 164 -11.75 -0.07 -48.69
CA GLU A 164 -11.64 1.15 -49.52
C GLU A 164 -12.40 2.41 -49.02
N ASP A 165 -13.25 2.29 -47.99
CA ASP A 165 -14.10 3.37 -47.45
C ASP A 165 -13.76 3.78 -45.99
N ALA A 166 -12.75 3.17 -45.36
CA ALA A 166 -12.37 3.54 -43.99
C ALA A 166 -11.62 4.89 -43.98
N GLN A 167 -12.36 6.00 -43.89
CA GLN A 167 -11.83 7.35 -43.58
C GLN A 167 -11.12 7.46 -42.21
N GLY A 168 -10.88 6.34 -41.53
CA GLY A 168 -10.15 6.28 -40.27
C GLY A 168 -8.67 6.01 -40.53
N MET A 169 -7.79 6.79 -39.89
CA MET A 169 -6.37 6.49 -39.84
C MET A 169 -6.14 5.10 -39.24
N SER A 170 -5.22 4.35 -39.84
CA SER A 170 -4.79 3.07 -39.28
C SER A 170 -4.23 3.28 -37.86
N PRO A 171 -4.31 2.27 -36.97
CA PRO A 171 -3.73 2.37 -35.62
C PRO A 171 -2.25 2.79 -35.63
N MET A 172 -1.49 2.34 -36.65
CA MET A 172 -0.08 2.70 -36.84
C MET A 172 0.11 4.15 -37.31
N GLU A 173 -0.79 4.69 -38.12
CA GLU A 173 -0.76 6.12 -38.50
C GLU A 173 -1.07 7.03 -37.32
N ASN A 174 -2.12 6.72 -36.55
CA ASN A 174 -2.42 7.46 -35.31
C ASN A 174 -1.25 7.44 -34.32
N TYR A 175 -0.49 6.33 -34.29
CA TYR A 175 0.71 6.21 -33.47
C TYR A 175 1.87 7.08 -33.99
N LYS A 176 2.04 7.20 -35.31
CA LYS A 176 3.08 8.07 -35.91
C LYS A 176 2.80 9.56 -35.71
N GLU A 177 1.53 9.95 -35.59
CA GLU A 177 1.15 11.34 -35.31
C GLU A 177 1.34 11.75 -33.84
N ASP A 178 1.72 10.82 -32.96
CA ASP A 178 1.99 11.14 -31.56
C ASP A 178 3.35 11.87 -31.44
N ASP A 179 3.30 13.18 -31.15
CA ASP A 179 4.48 14.04 -31.02
C ASP A 179 5.53 13.49 -30.02
N CYS A 180 5.09 12.77 -28.98
CA CYS A 180 5.99 12.12 -28.01
C CYS A 180 6.85 11.06 -28.71
N VAL A 181 6.20 10.24 -29.54
CA VAL A 181 6.82 9.12 -30.26
C VAL A 181 7.78 9.64 -31.30
N ALA A 182 7.33 10.55 -32.16
CA ALA A 182 8.16 11.08 -33.24
C ALA A 182 9.45 11.74 -32.71
N ALA A 183 9.34 12.51 -31.62
CA ALA A 183 10.50 13.15 -31.00
C ALA A 183 11.46 12.13 -30.35
N LEU A 184 10.94 11.07 -29.71
CA LEU A 184 11.79 10.02 -29.13
C LEU A 184 12.47 9.15 -30.19
N GLU A 185 11.78 8.86 -31.30
CA GLU A 185 12.37 8.15 -32.43
C GLU A 185 13.49 8.97 -33.11
N ASP A 186 13.34 10.29 -33.20
CA ASP A 186 14.36 11.18 -33.77
C ASP A 186 15.64 11.24 -32.93
N ILE A 187 15.52 11.20 -31.60
CA ILE A 187 16.67 11.07 -30.70
C ILE A 187 17.42 9.76 -30.99
N GLY A 188 16.67 8.66 -31.15
CA GLY A 188 17.17 7.35 -31.50
C GLY A 188 18.08 6.69 -30.45
N GLY A 189 18.24 5.37 -30.56
CA GLY A 189 19.25 4.62 -29.81
C GLY A 189 18.89 4.32 -28.34
N ASP A 190 19.92 4.04 -27.53
CA ASP A 190 19.77 3.69 -26.11
C ASP A 190 19.86 4.97 -25.26
N ILE A 191 18.72 5.63 -25.04
CA ILE A 191 18.65 6.89 -24.30
C ILE A 191 18.84 6.61 -22.80
N GLU A 192 19.77 7.32 -22.17
CA GLU A 192 19.92 7.33 -20.72
C GLU A 192 18.85 8.23 -20.08
N LEU A 193 17.73 7.62 -19.69
CA LEU A 193 16.63 8.30 -19.03
C LEU A 193 16.77 8.27 -17.51
N PHE A 194 16.60 9.44 -16.89
CA PHE A 194 16.60 9.64 -15.45
C PHE A 194 15.22 10.06 -14.98
N GLN A 195 14.73 9.42 -13.92
CA GLN A 195 13.45 9.77 -13.34
C GLN A 195 13.57 11.09 -12.56
N VAL A 196 12.74 12.06 -12.90
CA VAL A 196 12.62 13.33 -12.17
C VAL A 196 11.53 13.18 -11.11
N GLY A 197 11.94 13.15 -9.85
CA GLY A 197 11.02 13.03 -8.72
C GLY A 197 10.46 11.60 -8.51
N SER A 198 9.47 11.48 -7.62
CA SER A 198 8.82 10.21 -7.31
C SER A 198 7.57 9.99 -8.17
N ALA A 199 7.30 8.74 -8.55
CA ALA A 199 6.07 8.36 -9.23
C ALA A 199 4.83 8.83 -8.44
N ARG A 200 3.92 9.54 -9.12
CA ARG A 200 2.71 10.09 -8.51
C ARG A 200 1.53 9.19 -8.81
N MET A 201 0.98 8.58 -7.77
CA MET A 201 -0.22 7.74 -7.88
C MET A 201 -1.47 8.58 -7.58
N TYR A 202 -2.49 8.43 -8.41
CA TYR A 202 -3.80 9.06 -8.23
C TYR A 202 -4.91 8.18 -8.80
N THR A 203 -6.14 8.42 -8.37
CA THR A 203 -7.31 7.72 -8.92
C THR A 203 -8.02 8.62 -9.91
N HIS A 204 -8.23 8.14 -11.14
CA HIS A 204 -8.95 8.85 -12.17
C HIS A 204 -10.06 7.97 -12.74
N PHE A 205 -11.32 8.40 -12.61
CA PHE A 205 -12.51 7.63 -12.99
C PHE A 205 -12.56 6.19 -12.42
N GLY A 206 -12.09 6.00 -11.19
CA GLY A 206 -12.10 4.70 -10.52
C GLY A 206 -10.91 3.79 -10.87
N GLU A 207 -10.05 4.20 -11.79
CA GLU A 207 -8.82 3.50 -12.13
C GLU A 207 -7.63 4.09 -11.38
N GLN A 208 -6.70 3.24 -10.93
CA GLN A 208 -5.44 3.68 -10.36
C GLN A 208 -4.50 4.08 -11.48
N CYS A 209 -4.13 5.34 -11.52
CA CYS A 209 -3.17 5.90 -12.47
C CYS A 209 -1.87 6.24 -11.75
N VAL A 210 -0.77 6.11 -12.48
CA VAL A 210 0.56 6.48 -12.02
C VAL A 210 1.23 7.31 -13.08
N GLU A 211 1.75 8.46 -12.67
CA GLU A 211 2.47 9.39 -13.50
C GLU A 211 3.95 9.38 -13.10
N THR A 212 4.81 9.31 -14.11
CA THR A 212 6.26 9.33 -13.94
C THR A 212 6.86 10.35 -14.88
N ASN A 213 7.77 11.17 -14.37
CA ASN A 213 8.47 12.20 -15.14
C ASN A 213 9.89 11.76 -15.41
N TRP A 214 10.36 11.98 -16.64
CA TRP A 214 11.64 11.50 -17.13
C TRP A 214 12.37 12.61 -17.84
N ASN A 215 13.68 12.71 -17.61
CA ASN A 215 14.53 13.67 -18.29
C ASN A 215 15.66 12.94 -19.02
N ASN A 216 16.03 13.45 -20.18
CA ASN A 216 17.21 13.03 -20.93
C ASN A 216 18.36 14.01 -20.65
N HIS A 217 19.36 13.58 -19.87
CA HIS A 217 20.52 14.40 -19.52
C HIS A 217 21.37 14.85 -20.72
N THR A 218 21.18 14.25 -21.90
CA THR A 218 21.94 14.58 -23.11
C THR A 218 21.71 16.01 -23.58
N ASP A 219 20.52 16.57 -23.31
CA ASP A 219 20.23 17.98 -23.58
C ASP A 219 19.42 18.59 -22.42
N PRO A 220 20.04 19.48 -21.61
CA PRO A 220 19.40 20.10 -20.44
C PRO A 220 18.25 21.06 -20.79
N PHE A 221 18.00 21.33 -22.08
CA PHE A 221 16.84 22.12 -22.52
C PHE A 221 15.68 21.26 -23.02
N THR A 222 15.80 19.92 -22.95
CA THR A 222 14.71 19.03 -23.32
C THR A 222 13.65 19.05 -22.22
N ASN A 223 12.41 19.34 -22.62
CA ASN A 223 11.24 19.22 -21.74
C ASN A 223 11.20 17.83 -21.08
N ASP A 224 10.70 17.76 -19.86
CA ASP A 224 10.51 16.48 -19.18
C ASP A 224 9.46 15.64 -19.93
N ILE A 225 9.63 14.33 -19.97
CA ILE A 225 8.66 13.40 -20.55
C ILE A 225 7.77 12.88 -19.42
N ILE A 226 6.48 13.16 -19.53
CA ILE A 226 5.46 12.68 -18.60
C ILE A 226 4.82 11.43 -19.19
N VAL A 227 4.95 10.32 -18.48
CA VAL A 227 4.30 9.06 -18.82
C VAL A 227 3.21 8.78 -17.80
N THR A 228 1.95 8.78 -18.26
CA THR A 228 0.79 8.37 -17.48
C THR A 228 0.40 6.95 -17.81
N MET A 229 0.39 6.11 -16.79
CA MET A 229 0.03 4.70 -16.88
C MET A 229 -1.19 4.42 -16.02
N ALA A 230 -1.88 3.32 -16.31
CA ALA A 230 -2.87 2.75 -15.43
C ALA A 230 -2.45 1.38 -14.96
N PHE A 231 -2.78 1.11 -13.70
CA PHE A 231 -2.52 -0.12 -13.00
C PHE A 231 -3.83 -0.90 -12.83
N LYS A 232 -3.81 -2.16 -13.26
CA LYS A 232 -4.95 -3.06 -13.13
C LYS A 232 -4.46 -4.40 -12.60
N ILE A 233 -5.20 -4.96 -11.66
CA ILE A 233 -4.99 -6.33 -11.19
C ILE A 233 -6.02 -7.18 -11.94
N ASP A 234 -5.54 -8.17 -12.66
CA ASP A 234 -6.42 -9.15 -13.30
C ASP A 234 -7.16 -9.95 -12.22
N ALA A 235 -8.49 -10.03 -12.34
CA ALA A 235 -9.33 -10.74 -11.39
C ALA A 235 -9.17 -12.26 -11.47
N GLU A 236 -8.78 -12.81 -12.62
CA GLU A 236 -8.66 -14.26 -12.82
C GLU A 236 -7.29 -14.79 -12.38
N THR A 237 -6.21 -14.13 -12.83
CA THR A 237 -4.83 -14.56 -12.57
C THR A 237 -4.25 -13.93 -11.31
N GLY A 238 -4.78 -12.78 -10.88
CA GLY A 238 -4.16 -11.94 -9.85
C GLY A 238 -2.93 -11.18 -10.35
N ASP A 239 -2.63 -11.25 -11.65
CA ASP A 239 -1.45 -10.63 -12.21
C ASP A 239 -1.60 -9.11 -12.29
N ARG A 240 -0.48 -8.43 -12.04
CA ARG A 240 -0.37 -6.98 -12.10
C ARG A 240 -0.05 -6.56 -13.52
N GLN A 241 -0.97 -5.81 -14.12
CA GLN A 241 -0.88 -5.39 -15.50
C GLN A 241 -0.81 -3.87 -15.58
N TRP A 242 0.13 -3.40 -16.39
CA TRP A 242 0.37 -1.99 -16.66
C TRP A 242 0.05 -1.70 -18.10
N TYR A 243 -0.59 -0.57 -18.38
CA TYR A 243 -0.69 -0.05 -19.74
C TYR A 243 -0.50 1.46 -19.75
N VAL A 244 0.04 1.98 -20.86
CA VAL A 244 0.30 3.41 -21.02
C VAL A 244 -0.95 4.10 -21.56
N LYS A 245 -1.47 5.05 -20.80
CA LYS A 245 -2.58 5.90 -21.24
C LYS A 245 -2.10 7.05 -22.10
N ARG A 246 -1.00 7.68 -21.69
CA ARG A 246 -0.49 8.90 -22.32
C ARG A 246 1.02 9.01 -22.14
N CYS A 247 1.71 9.41 -23.20
CA CYS A 247 3.08 9.92 -23.21
C CYS A 247 3.00 11.35 -23.73
N THR A 248 3.47 12.33 -22.98
CA THR A 248 3.52 13.72 -23.44
C THR A 248 4.78 14.38 -22.94
N TRP A 249 5.30 15.32 -23.71
CA TRP A 249 6.25 16.29 -23.19
C TRP A 249 5.56 17.18 -22.17
N ASP A 250 6.25 17.53 -21.09
CA ASP A 250 5.86 18.57 -20.15
C ASP A 250 5.93 19.90 -20.90
N GLN A 251 4.84 20.20 -21.58
CA GLN A 251 4.59 21.54 -22.05
C GLN A 251 4.10 22.28 -20.82
N GLU A 252 4.79 23.36 -20.44
CA GLU A 252 4.22 24.36 -19.54
C GLU A 252 2.86 24.74 -20.11
N GLN A 253 1.79 24.13 -19.59
CA GLN A 253 0.46 24.55 -19.95
C GLN A 253 0.38 26.00 -19.47
N PRO A 254 0.02 26.97 -20.32
CA PRO A 254 -0.33 28.28 -19.83
C PRO A 254 -1.61 28.11 -19.02
N VAL A 255 -1.46 27.75 -17.74
CA VAL A 255 -2.56 27.67 -16.79
C VAL A 255 -3.00 29.11 -16.63
N ALA A 256 -4.09 29.47 -17.31
CA ALA A 256 -4.80 30.68 -16.98
C ALA A 256 -5.17 30.54 -15.50
N GLU A 257 -4.52 31.32 -14.64
CA GLU A 257 -4.86 31.42 -13.23
C GLU A 257 -6.36 31.68 -13.16
N SER A 258 -7.15 30.65 -12.85
CA SER A 258 -8.55 30.83 -12.51
C SER A 258 -8.56 31.59 -11.19
N ILE A 259 -8.76 32.90 -11.29
CA ILE A 259 -8.95 33.81 -10.18
C ILE A 259 -10.12 33.25 -9.34
N TYR A 260 -9.81 32.79 -8.13
CA TYR A 260 -10.80 32.51 -7.08
C TYR A 260 -11.08 33.78 -6.29
#